data_AF-A0A1T2XHJ1-F1
#
_entry.id   AF-A0A1T2XHJ1-F1
#
_cell.length_a   1.000
_cell.length_b   1.000
_cell.length_c   1.000
_cell.angle_alpha   90.00
_cell.angle_beta   90.00
_cell.angle_gamma   90.00
#
_symmetry.space_group_name_H-M   'P 1'
#
loop_
_entity.id
_entity.type
_entity.pdbx_description
1 polymer ?
#
loop_
_entity_poly.entity_id
_entity_poly.type
_entity_poly.pdbx_seq_one_letter_code
_entity_poly.pdbx_strand_id
1 'polypeptide(L)'
;MTKICKKFCITLATMVLLGTSFTGIETVNAATGNQGYAAYRDGVFFGFDWHAGLWDEPSTAYAFPILHAPGPGSVLKWDSYENFLDGNTFTGTFKPNTDPSSSARDLFVAMGRNLRTENISYNLVYQVYYSTDDASTYVKYDEISSMRCDGVIEYIYEWYSNRVYGDDTYWDVTKNSFWGRDHHSGTAVTPKKQVNYLTALP
;
A
#
# COMPACT_ATOMS: atom_id res chain seq x y z
N MET A 1 60.01 -10.34 18.54
CA MET A 1 59.52 -9.86 17.23
C MET A 1 58.18 -10.49 16.79
N THR A 2 57.31 -10.94 17.71
CA THR A 2 56.14 -11.77 17.35
C THR A 2 54.77 -11.19 17.72
N LYS A 3 54.70 -10.18 18.60
CA LYS A 3 53.43 -9.56 19.03
C LYS A 3 52.95 -8.38 18.16
N ILE A 4 53.86 -7.66 17.52
CA ILE A 4 53.51 -6.49 16.68
C ILE A 4 52.94 -6.92 15.33
N CYS A 5 53.49 -7.99 14.73
CA CYS A 5 53.03 -8.53 13.44
C CYS A 5 51.58 -9.05 13.50
N LYS A 6 51.18 -9.70 14.60
CA LYS A 6 49.81 -10.20 14.80
C LYS A 6 48.77 -9.08 14.89
N LYS A 7 49.08 -7.95 15.52
CA LYS A 7 48.16 -6.81 15.63
C LYS A 7 47.97 -6.11 14.28
N PHE A 8 49.03 -5.98 13.49
CA PHE A 8 48.96 -5.34 12.17
C PHE A 8 48.16 -6.18 11.15
N CYS A 9 48.30 -7.51 11.17
CA CYS A 9 47.52 -8.41 10.31
C CYS A 9 46.03 -8.41 10.66
N ILE A 10 45.67 -8.29 11.96
CA ILE A 10 44.26 -8.22 12.38
C ILE A 10 43.63 -6.91 11.89
N THR A 11 44.28 -5.76 12.08
CA THR A 11 43.73 -4.46 11.64
C THR A 11 43.55 -4.38 10.13
N LEU A 12 44.47 -4.96 9.35
CA LEU A 12 44.37 -5.00 7.89
C LEU A 12 43.23 -5.91 7.42
N ALA A 13 43.01 -7.05 8.09
CA ALA A 13 41.89 -7.94 7.80
C ALA A 13 40.52 -7.29 8.09
N THR A 14 40.39 -6.51 9.16
CA THR A 14 39.13 -5.78 9.47
C THR A 14 38.84 -4.68 8.47
N MET A 15 39.86 -3.94 7.99
CA MET A 15 39.66 -2.91 6.96
C MET A 15 39.25 -3.48 5.60
N VAL A 16 39.79 -4.64 5.22
CA VAL A 16 39.40 -5.31 3.96
C VAL A 16 37.99 -5.88 4.05
N LEU A 17 37.58 -6.44 5.19
CA LEU A 17 36.21 -6.93 5.42
C LEU A 17 35.15 -5.81 5.46
N LEU A 18 35.52 -4.61 5.94
CA LEU A 18 34.67 -3.41 5.89
C LEU A 18 34.61 -2.77 4.49
N GLY A 19 35.65 -2.96 3.67
CA GLY A 19 35.69 -2.47 2.28
C GLY A 19 34.85 -3.28 1.29
N THR A 20 34.67 -4.59 1.54
CA THR A 20 33.89 -5.47 0.66
C THR A 20 32.40 -5.54 0.99
N SER A 21 31.94 -4.89 2.06
CA SER A 21 30.53 -4.88 2.48
C SER A 21 29.72 -3.72 1.87
N PHE A 22 30.33 -2.89 1.03
CA PHE A 22 29.69 -1.71 0.42
C PHE A 22 29.44 -1.81 -1.11
N THR A 23 29.67 -2.97 -1.73
CA THR A 23 29.33 -3.19 -3.15
C THR A 23 27.92 -3.74 -3.27
N GLY A 24 26.93 -2.89 -3.02
CA GLY A 24 25.52 -3.29 -3.09
C GLY A 24 24.53 -2.19 -2.71
N ILE A 25 24.95 -0.92 -2.69
CA ILE A 25 23.99 0.19 -2.64
C ILE A 25 23.37 0.26 -4.03
N GLU A 26 22.35 -0.58 -4.28
CA GLU A 26 21.38 -0.23 -5.30
C GLU A 26 20.88 1.17 -4.95
N THR A 27 20.88 2.06 -5.94
CA THR A 27 20.27 3.37 -5.79
C THR A 27 18.81 3.14 -5.40
N VAL A 28 18.48 3.33 -4.12
CA VAL A 28 17.09 3.38 -3.69
C VAL A 28 16.51 4.63 -4.34
N ASN A 29 15.84 4.43 -5.47
CA ASN A 29 15.13 5.51 -6.13
C ASN A 29 13.94 5.86 -5.25
N ALA A 30 14.00 7.05 -4.65
CA ALA A 30 12.92 7.57 -3.84
C ALA A 30 11.65 7.75 -4.67
N ALA A 31 10.48 7.46 -4.12
CA ALA A 31 9.20 7.63 -4.79
C ALA A 31 9.09 9.01 -5.47
N THR A 32 8.78 9.00 -6.77
CA THR A 32 8.64 10.21 -7.58
C THR A 32 7.22 10.35 -8.14
N GLY A 33 6.89 11.55 -8.63
CA GLY A 33 5.58 11.83 -9.22
C GLY A 33 4.45 11.42 -8.30
N ASN A 34 3.55 10.56 -8.80
CA ASN A 34 2.39 10.08 -8.06
C ASN A 34 2.60 8.81 -7.23
N GLN A 35 3.76 8.14 -7.28
CA GLN A 35 3.99 6.85 -6.62
C GLN A 35 3.56 6.83 -5.15
N GLY A 36 2.90 5.77 -4.71
CA GLY A 36 2.43 5.62 -3.35
C GLY A 36 1.25 6.52 -2.97
N TYR A 37 0.71 7.32 -3.89
CA TYR A 37 -0.55 8.04 -3.67
C TYR A 37 -1.75 7.26 -4.19
N ALA A 38 -2.94 7.62 -3.71
CA ALA A 38 -4.19 7.00 -4.09
C ALA A 38 -4.73 7.68 -5.34
N ALA A 39 -5.17 6.89 -6.30
CA ALA A 39 -5.84 7.25 -7.53
C ALA A 39 -7.32 6.93 -7.39
N TYR A 40 -8.19 7.89 -7.70
CA TYR A 40 -9.64 7.69 -7.67
C TYR A 40 -10.28 8.01 -9.02
N ARG A 41 -11.37 7.33 -9.32
CA ARG A 41 -12.28 7.60 -10.44
C ARG A 41 -13.73 7.40 -10.00
N ASP A 42 -14.69 7.84 -10.78
CA ASP A 42 -16.10 7.47 -10.56
C ASP A 42 -16.44 6.08 -11.13
N GLY A 43 -17.67 5.62 -10.88
CA GLY A 43 -18.29 4.59 -11.73
C GLY A 43 -18.46 3.17 -11.17
N VAL A 44 -18.28 2.92 -9.87
CA VAL A 44 -18.57 1.58 -9.28
C VAL A 44 -19.94 1.55 -8.59
N PHE A 45 -20.40 0.34 -8.27
CA PHE A 45 -21.73 0.11 -7.68
C PHE A 45 -22.85 0.77 -8.50
N PHE A 46 -22.91 0.49 -9.81
CA PHE A 46 -23.85 1.13 -10.74
C PHE A 46 -23.73 2.67 -10.80
N GLY A 47 -22.53 3.21 -10.57
CA GLY A 47 -22.24 4.65 -10.65
C GLY A 47 -22.55 5.44 -9.37
N PHE A 48 -22.97 4.78 -8.28
CA PHE A 48 -23.24 5.45 -7.01
C PHE A 48 -21.98 5.76 -6.20
N ASP A 49 -20.86 5.10 -6.50
CA ASP A 49 -19.61 5.30 -5.77
C ASP A 49 -18.39 5.39 -6.70
N TRP A 50 -17.24 5.68 -6.09
CA TRP A 50 -15.94 5.84 -6.74
C TRP A 50 -15.12 4.56 -6.65
N HIS A 51 -14.14 4.39 -7.53
CA HIS A 51 -13.16 3.30 -7.47
C HIS A 51 -11.82 3.83 -7.01
N ALA A 52 -11.09 3.03 -6.22
CA ALA A 52 -9.78 3.40 -5.71
C ALA A 52 -8.67 2.47 -6.24
N GLY A 53 -7.46 3.00 -6.36
CA GLY A 53 -6.24 2.27 -6.69
C GLY A 53 -5.01 3.04 -6.20
N LEU A 54 -3.86 2.37 -6.07
CA LEU A 54 -2.60 2.98 -5.69
C LEU A 54 -1.77 3.25 -6.95
N TRP A 55 -1.18 4.44 -7.07
CA TRP A 55 -0.12 4.68 -8.03
C TRP A 55 1.12 3.86 -7.68
N ASP A 56 1.37 2.77 -8.40
CA ASP A 56 2.62 1.99 -8.30
C ASP A 56 3.76 2.71 -9.03
N GLU A 57 3.42 3.43 -10.11
CA GLU A 57 4.35 4.17 -10.95
C GLU A 57 4.10 5.70 -10.91
N PRO A 58 5.09 6.53 -11.31
CA PRO A 58 5.01 7.99 -11.16
C PRO A 58 3.90 8.69 -11.96
N SER A 59 3.43 8.08 -13.05
CA SER A 59 2.47 8.71 -13.97
C SER A 59 1.77 7.69 -14.88
N THR A 60 0.82 8.17 -15.66
CA THR A 60 0.09 7.39 -16.67
C THR A 60 0.93 6.92 -17.85
N ALA A 61 2.17 7.40 -17.99
CA ALA A 61 3.05 7.05 -19.10
C ALA A 61 3.59 5.61 -19.03
N TYR A 62 3.44 4.95 -17.88
CA TYR A 62 3.89 3.58 -17.65
C TYR A 62 2.81 2.57 -18.10
N ALA A 63 3.22 1.35 -18.41
CA ALA A 63 2.30 0.32 -18.93
C ALA A 63 1.25 -0.11 -17.91
N PHE A 64 1.63 -0.24 -16.63
CA PHE A 64 0.74 -0.69 -15.55
C PHE A 64 0.90 0.19 -14.30
N PRO A 65 0.48 1.47 -14.37
CA PRO A 65 0.82 2.44 -13.34
C PRO A 65 -0.02 2.34 -12.07
N ILE A 66 -1.15 1.63 -12.11
CA ILE A 66 -2.09 1.55 -10.99
C ILE A 66 -2.19 0.13 -10.47
N LEU A 67 -2.03 -0.05 -9.16
CA LEU A 67 -2.40 -1.25 -8.44
C LEU A 67 -3.81 -1.10 -7.89
N HIS A 68 -4.72 -2.02 -8.19
CA HIS A 68 -6.09 -1.97 -7.65
C HIS A 68 -6.73 -3.35 -7.55
N ALA A 69 -7.83 -3.43 -6.80
CA ALA A 69 -8.74 -4.58 -6.81
C ALA A 69 -9.87 -4.28 -7.82
N PRO A 70 -9.87 -4.87 -9.04
CA PRO A 70 -10.68 -4.36 -10.17
C PRO A 70 -12.19 -4.53 -9.99
N GLY A 71 -12.60 -5.54 -9.22
CA GLY A 71 -14.00 -5.88 -9.04
C GLY A 71 -14.23 -7.38 -8.91
N PRO A 72 -15.51 -7.82 -8.78
CA PRO A 72 -15.87 -9.21 -8.62
C PRO A 72 -15.26 -10.13 -9.68
N GLY A 73 -14.80 -11.31 -9.26
CA GLY A 73 -14.17 -12.30 -10.15
C GLY A 73 -12.73 -11.99 -10.55
N SER A 74 -12.15 -10.89 -10.04
CA SER A 74 -10.75 -10.54 -10.23
C SER A 74 -9.95 -10.66 -8.92
N VAL A 75 -8.63 -10.62 -9.07
CA VAL A 75 -7.67 -10.47 -7.96
C VAL A 75 -7.00 -9.10 -8.04
N LEU A 76 -6.39 -8.69 -6.94
CA LEU A 76 -5.57 -7.49 -6.88
C LEU A 76 -4.41 -7.56 -7.90
N LYS A 77 -4.25 -6.53 -8.71
CA LYS A 77 -3.32 -6.52 -9.85
C LYS A 77 -2.81 -5.13 -10.17
N TRP A 78 -1.67 -5.05 -10.86
CA TRP A 78 -1.35 -3.86 -11.63
C TRP A 78 -2.19 -3.83 -12.91
N ASP A 79 -2.64 -2.65 -13.29
CA ASP A 79 -3.39 -2.45 -14.52
C ASP A 79 -2.96 -1.17 -15.23
N SER A 80 -3.28 -1.10 -16.52
CA SER A 80 -3.09 0.11 -17.32
C SER A 80 -3.98 1.23 -16.80
N TYR A 81 -3.61 2.48 -17.10
CA TYR A 81 -4.46 3.62 -16.70
C TYR A 81 -5.84 3.56 -17.36
N GLU A 82 -5.93 3.13 -18.62
CA GLU A 82 -7.20 2.99 -19.34
C GLU A 82 -8.11 1.92 -18.70
N ASN A 83 -7.57 0.76 -18.36
CA ASN A 83 -8.32 -0.29 -17.66
C ASN A 83 -8.67 0.09 -16.23
N PHE A 84 -7.82 0.87 -15.56
CA PHE A 84 -8.17 1.46 -14.28
C PHE A 84 -9.42 2.33 -14.44
N LEU A 85 -9.46 3.22 -15.45
CA LEU A 85 -10.61 4.08 -15.73
C LEU A 85 -11.86 3.30 -16.13
N ASP A 86 -11.73 2.26 -16.96
CA ASP A 86 -12.85 1.42 -17.40
C ASP A 86 -14.02 2.26 -17.97
N GLY A 87 -13.69 3.25 -18.82
CA GLY A 87 -14.66 4.18 -19.41
C GLY A 87 -15.21 5.26 -18.47
N ASN A 88 -14.72 5.34 -17.22
CA ASN A 88 -15.13 6.33 -16.22
C ASN A 88 -14.15 7.51 -16.13
N THR A 89 -14.51 8.52 -15.33
CA THR A 89 -13.78 9.78 -15.18
C THR A 89 -12.84 9.72 -13.97
N PHE A 90 -11.58 10.08 -14.19
CA PHE A 90 -10.62 10.27 -13.10
C PHE A 90 -11.06 11.41 -12.18
N THR A 91 -11.15 11.16 -10.88
CA THR A 91 -11.62 12.15 -9.89
C THR A 91 -10.48 12.81 -9.12
N GLY A 92 -9.31 12.20 -9.07
CA GLY A 92 -8.11 12.84 -8.53
C GLY A 92 -7.09 11.88 -7.94
N THR A 93 -5.93 12.46 -7.61
CA THR A 93 -4.90 11.81 -6.81
C THR A 93 -4.94 12.37 -5.39
N PHE A 94 -4.85 11.51 -4.39
CA PHE A 94 -4.98 11.87 -2.98
C PHE A 94 -3.85 11.25 -2.16
N LYS A 95 -3.35 12.04 -1.20
CA LYS A 95 -2.36 11.61 -0.22
C LYS A 95 -2.97 11.56 1.18
N PRO A 96 -2.36 10.85 2.14
CA PRO A 96 -2.69 11.01 3.55
C PRO A 96 -2.61 12.48 3.99
N ASN A 97 -3.40 12.86 5.00
CA ASN A 97 -3.38 14.22 5.54
C ASN A 97 -2.04 14.57 6.19
N THR A 98 -1.35 13.59 6.75
CA THR A 98 0.06 13.72 7.09
C THR A 98 0.89 13.55 5.84
N ASP A 99 1.64 14.59 5.46
CA ASP A 99 2.42 14.57 4.22
C ASP A 99 3.52 13.49 4.29
N PRO A 100 3.43 12.40 3.51
CA PRO A 100 4.40 11.32 3.60
C PRO A 100 5.71 11.73 2.89
N SER A 101 6.85 11.35 3.47
CA SER A 101 8.13 11.47 2.77
C SER A 101 8.16 10.57 1.53
N SER A 102 9.09 10.82 0.61
CA SER A 102 9.33 9.91 -0.52
C SER A 102 9.65 8.48 -0.06
N SER A 103 10.43 8.33 1.02
CA SER A 103 10.72 7.02 1.61
C SER A 103 9.48 6.33 2.20
N ALA A 104 8.54 7.09 2.79
CA ALA A 104 7.28 6.52 3.26
C ALA A 104 6.41 6.06 2.08
N ARG A 105 6.41 6.81 0.97
CA ARG A 105 5.70 6.42 -0.26
C ARG A 105 6.30 5.17 -0.91
N ASP A 106 7.61 4.98 -0.83
CA ASP A 106 8.25 3.71 -1.28
C ASP A 106 7.73 2.51 -0.47
N LEU A 107 7.53 2.69 0.84
CA LEU A 107 6.93 1.66 1.69
C LEU A 107 5.47 1.38 1.30
N PHE A 108 4.70 2.41 0.92
CA PHE A 108 3.32 2.22 0.45
C PHE A 108 3.28 1.41 -0.84
N VAL A 109 4.13 1.74 -1.82
CA VAL A 109 4.27 0.99 -3.05
C VAL A 109 4.67 -0.46 -2.72
N ALA A 110 5.72 -0.66 -1.94
CA ALA A 110 6.19 -2.00 -1.56
C ALA A 110 5.09 -2.85 -0.90
N MET A 111 4.29 -2.27 0.00
CA MET A 111 3.15 -2.97 0.61
C MET A 111 2.09 -3.34 -0.44
N GLY A 112 1.76 -2.44 -1.37
CA GLY A 112 0.89 -2.76 -2.50
C GLY A 112 1.40 -3.96 -3.29
N ARG A 113 2.70 -3.99 -3.61
CA ARG A 113 3.31 -5.12 -4.34
C ARG A 113 3.22 -6.44 -3.56
N ASN A 114 3.39 -6.41 -2.24
CA ASN A 114 3.20 -7.59 -1.38
C ASN A 114 1.75 -8.08 -1.39
N LEU A 115 0.76 -7.18 -1.26
CA LEU A 115 -0.66 -7.56 -1.36
C LEU A 115 -0.97 -8.25 -2.68
N ARG A 116 -0.30 -7.83 -3.77
CA ARG A 116 -0.50 -8.42 -5.09
C ARG A 116 0.03 -9.85 -5.18
N THR A 117 1.15 -10.18 -4.54
CA THR A 117 1.73 -11.53 -4.64
C THR A 117 0.84 -12.61 -4.05
N GLU A 118 -0.03 -12.24 -3.12
CA GLU A 118 -0.95 -13.15 -2.43
C GLU A 118 -2.21 -13.51 -3.24
N ASN A 119 -2.39 -12.94 -4.44
CA ASN A 119 -3.59 -13.16 -5.28
C ASN A 119 -4.91 -12.89 -4.54
N ILE A 120 -4.95 -11.82 -3.74
CA ILE A 120 -6.11 -11.44 -2.93
C ILE A 120 -7.32 -11.21 -3.82
N SER A 121 -8.39 -11.97 -3.57
CA SER A 121 -9.64 -11.90 -4.32
C SER A 121 -10.47 -10.67 -3.96
N TYR A 122 -11.33 -10.21 -4.87
CA TYR A 122 -12.20 -9.07 -4.59
C TYR A 122 -13.29 -9.38 -3.56
N ASN A 123 -13.50 -8.49 -2.59
CA ASN A 123 -14.59 -8.54 -1.63
C ASN A 123 -15.52 -7.33 -1.76
N LEU A 124 -16.82 -7.57 -1.93
CA LEU A 124 -17.81 -6.47 -1.98
C LEU A 124 -18.21 -5.97 -0.59
N VAL A 125 -18.26 -6.90 0.38
CA VAL A 125 -18.82 -6.69 1.71
C VAL A 125 -17.80 -6.08 2.66
N TYR A 126 -16.57 -6.57 2.69
CA TYR A 126 -15.54 -6.08 3.60
C TYR A 126 -14.42 -5.39 2.83
N GLN A 127 -13.94 -4.25 3.32
CA GLN A 127 -12.75 -3.59 2.74
C GLN A 127 -11.54 -4.52 2.80
N VAL A 128 -11.27 -5.09 3.96
CA VAL A 128 -10.17 -6.05 4.19
C VAL A 128 -10.73 -7.22 4.97
N TYR A 129 -10.63 -8.43 4.42
CA TYR A 129 -11.16 -9.63 5.06
C TYR A 129 -10.04 -10.62 5.41
N TYR A 130 -10.06 -11.07 6.65
CA TYR A 130 -9.17 -12.05 7.26
C TYR A 130 -9.93 -12.85 8.32
N SER A 131 -9.44 -14.03 8.72
CA SER A 131 -9.99 -14.78 9.86
C SER A 131 -9.56 -14.15 11.18
N THR A 132 -10.51 -13.72 12.02
CA THR A 132 -10.17 -13.10 13.33
C THR A 132 -9.62 -14.10 14.34
N ASP A 133 -9.92 -15.38 14.16
CA ASP A 133 -9.46 -16.45 15.06
C ASP A 133 -8.02 -16.89 14.75
N ASP A 134 -7.58 -16.70 13.50
CA ASP A 134 -6.28 -17.18 13.02
C ASP A 134 -5.26 -16.06 12.75
N ALA A 135 -5.71 -14.82 12.54
CA ALA A 135 -4.82 -13.72 12.19
C ALA A 135 -4.00 -13.21 13.39
N SER A 136 -2.80 -12.70 13.09
CA SER A 136 -1.92 -12.01 14.03
C SER A 136 -2.59 -10.78 14.68
N THR A 137 -2.03 -10.24 15.77
CA THR A 137 -2.54 -9.00 16.41
C THR A 137 -2.68 -7.85 15.41
N TYR A 138 -1.71 -7.73 14.50
CA TYR A 138 -1.79 -6.92 13.30
C TYR A 138 -1.80 -7.87 12.11
N VAL A 139 -2.87 -7.80 11.32
CA VAL A 139 -3.16 -8.64 10.17
C VAL A 139 -2.16 -8.33 9.08
N LYS A 140 -1.25 -9.26 8.81
CA LYS A 140 -0.26 -9.13 7.75
C LYS A 140 -0.91 -9.31 6.38
N TYR A 141 -0.19 -8.89 5.34
CA TYR A 141 -0.70 -8.92 3.97
C TYR A 141 -1.01 -10.34 3.48
N ASP A 142 -0.30 -11.35 3.99
CA ASP A 142 -0.46 -12.78 3.71
C ASP A 142 -1.58 -13.46 4.52
N GLU A 143 -2.18 -12.75 5.48
CA GLU A 143 -3.34 -13.22 6.24
C GLU A 143 -4.68 -12.73 5.63
N ILE A 144 -4.61 -11.86 4.62
CA ILE A 144 -5.79 -11.28 3.96
C ILE A 144 -6.29 -12.22 2.87
N SER A 145 -7.55 -12.64 3.00
CA SER A 145 -8.17 -13.58 2.04
C SER A 145 -8.90 -12.87 0.90
N SER A 146 -9.44 -11.68 1.15
CA SER A 146 -10.12 -10.88 0.13
C SER A 146 -10.16 -9.40 0.50
N MET A 147 -10.25 -8.52 -0.50
CA MET A 147 -10.14 -7.07 -0.32
C MET A 147 -10.97 -6.31 -1.36
N ARG A 148 -11.54 -5.18 -0.96
CA ARG A 148 -12.24 -4.23 -1.84
C ARG A 148 -11.29 -3.15 -2.36
N CYS A 149 -11.69 -2.41 -3.39
CA CYS A 149 -10.84 -1.39 -3.99
C CYS A 149 -10.38 -0.28 -3.03
N ASP A 150 -11.25 0.23 -2.16
CA ASP A 150 -10.91 1.15 -1.06
C ASP A 150 -10.07 0.50 0.06
N GLY A 151 -10.28 -0.79 0.30
CA GLY A 151 -9.49 -1.54 1.29
C GLY A 151 -8.00 -1.58 0.94
N VAL A 152 -7.65 -1.52 -0.36
CA VAL A 152 -6.26 -1.41 -0.82
C VAL A 152 -5.60 -0.16 -0.24
N ILE A 153 -6.27 0.99 -0.35
CA ILE A 153 -5.71 2.27 0.08
C ILE A 153 -5.62 2.34 1.59
N GLU A 154 -6.71 1.95 2.24
CA GLU A 154 -6.84 2.02 3.68
C GLU A 154 -5.80 1.14 4.37
N TYR A 155 -5.70 -0.13 3.98
CA TYR A 155 -4.72 -1.05 4.55
C TYR A 155 -3.28 -0.57 4.35
N ILE A 156 -2.93 -0.12 3.13
CA ILE A 156 -1.56 0.31 2.82
C ILE A 156 -1.17 1.51 3.66
N TYR A 157 -2.02 2.53 3.78
CA TYR A 157 -1.69 3.73 4.55
C TYR A 157 -1.70 3.45 6.05
N GLU A 158 -2.67 2.70 6.56
CA GLU A 158 -2.85 2.49 7.99
C GLU A 158 -1.83 1.53 8.59
N TRP A 159 -1.29 0.60 7.78
CA TRP A 159 -0.12 -0.21 8.17
C TRP A 159 1.08 0.64 8.58
N TYR A 160 1.20 1.85 8.01
CA TYR A 160 2.23 2.82 8.33
C TYR A 160 1.67 4.02 9.11
N SER A 161 0.61 3.81 9.88
CA SER A 161 0.00 4.80 10.79
C SER A 161 -0.55 6.05 10.10
N ASN A 162 -0.95 5.95 8.83
CA ASN A 162 -1.64 7.02 8.12
C ASN A 162 -3.13 6.71 8.04
N ARG A 163 -3.92 7.28 8.96
CA ARG A 163 -5.37 7.07 9.06
C ARG A 163 -6.12 7.54 7.81
N VAL A 164 -7.05 6.72 7.33
CA VAL A 164 -7.90 7.01 6.15
C VAL A 164 -9.37 7.14 6.53
N TYR A 165 -9.87 6.42 7.53
CA TYR A 165 -11.26 6.54 7.96
C TYR A 165 -11.40 6.21 9.45
N GLY A 166 -12.64 6.13 9.96
CA GLY A 166 -12.95 5.63 11.30
C GLY A 166 -12.80 6.65 12.41
N ASP A 167 -12.93 6.19 13.66
CA ASP A 167 -12.67 6.94 14.90
C ASP A 167 -11.42 6.40 15.63
N ASP A 168 -11.04 6.95 16.79
CA ASP A 168 -9.84 6.50 17.49
C ASP A 168 -9.87 5.02 17.92
N THR A 169 -11.06 4.42 17.95
CA THR A 169 -11.27 3.00 18.30
C THR A 169 -11.19 2.11 17.06
N TYR A 170 -11.80 2.56 15.97
CA TYR A 170 -12.01 1.77 14.75
C TYR A 170 -11.49 2.51 13.53
N TRP A 171 -10.28 3.06 13.57
CA TRP A 171 -9.66 3.59 12.36
C TRP A 171 -8.75 2.57 11.69
N ASP A 172 -8.07 1.74 12.46
CA ASP A 172 -6.95 0.94 11.97
C ASP A 172 -7.41 -0.43 11.45
N VAL A 173 -7.56 -0.57 10.13
CA VAL A 173 -8.00 -1.82 9.49
C VAL A 173 -6.97 -2.95 9.59
N THR A 174 -5.74 -2.64 10.02
CA THR A 174 -4.67 -3.63 10.15
C THR A 174 -4.72 -4.35 11.49
N LYS A 175 -5.47 -3.86 12.48
CA LYS A 175 -5.66 -4.56 13.76
C LYS A 175 -6.65 -5.70 13.60
N ASN A 176 -6.29 -6.88 14.12
CA ASN A 176 -7.22 -8.00 14.19
C ASN A 176 -8.35 -7.66 15.17
N SER A 177 -9.52 -7.32 14.62
CA SER A 177 -10.71 -6.94 15.35
C SER A 177 -11.94 -7.21 14.51
N PHE A 178 -12.85 -8.05 15.02
CA PHE A 178 -14.14 -8.27 14.38
C PHE A 178 -14.90 -6.94 14.18
N TRP A 179 -14.96 -6.13 15.23
CA TRP A 179 -15.66 -4.84 15.22
C TRP A 179 -14.96 -3.80 14.35
N GLY A 180 -13.63 -3.82 14.29
CA GLY A 180 -12.86 -3.00 13.36
C GLY A 180 -13.20 -3.39 11.91
N ARG A 181 -13.11 -4.67 11.55
CA ARG A 181 -13.47 -5.14 10.21
C ARG A 181 -14.92 -4.80 9.83
N ASP A 182 -15.86 -4.92 10.76
CA ASP A 182 -17.28 -4.64 10.52
C ASP A 182 -17.55 -3.13 10.35
N HIS A 183 -16.87 -2.27 11.11
CA HIS A 183 -16.95 -0.81 10.97
C HIS A 183 -16.50 -0.32 9.58
N HIS A 184 -15.62 -1.09 8.93
CA HIS A 184 -15.08 -0.83 7.60
C HIS A 184 -15.77 -1.69 6.50
N SER A 185 -17.00 -2.12 6.75
CA SER A 185 -17.76 -2.96 5.83
C SER A 185 -18.89 -2.21 5.10
N GLY A 186 -19.37 -2.82 4.02
CA GLY A 186 -20.52 -2.38 3.24
C GLY A 186 -20.41 -0.94 2.82
N THR A 187 -21.45 -0.16 3.08
CA THR A 187 -21.52 1.26 2.77
C THR A 187 -21.09 2.16 3.93
N ALA A 188 -20.59 1.61 5.04
CA ALA A 188 -20.13 2.40 6.19
C ALA A 188 -19.00 3.33 5.74
N VAL A 189 -18.05 2.76 5.01
CA VAL A 189 -16.96 3.42 4.31
C VAL A 189 -17.04 3.06 2.83
N THR A 190 -16.69 4.03 1.99
CA THR A 190 -16.61 3.87 0.53
C THR A 190 -15.50 4.75 -0.02
N PRO A 191 -15.00 4.49 -1.24
CA PRO A 191 -13.97 5.33 -1.86
C PRO A 191 -14.32 6.83 -1.85
N LYS A 192 -15.58 7.19 -2.13
CA LYS A 192 -16.04 8.59 -2.09
C LYS A 192 -16.08 9.19 -0.68
N LYS A 193 -16.20 8.37 0.38
CA LYS A 193 -16.11 8.84 1.76
C LYS A 193 -14.66 9.03 2.20
N GLN A 194 -13.76 8.13 1.81
CA GLN A 194 -12.33 8.18 2.17
C GLN A 194 -11.68 9.50 1.76
N VAL A 195 -12.03 10.05 0.60
CA VAL A 195 -11.43 11.32 0.13
C VAL A 195 -11.68 12.52 1.04
N ASN A 196 -12.66 12.46 1.97
CA ASN A 196 -12.86 13.51 2.97
C ASN A 196 -11.83 13.46 4.12
N TYR A 197 -11.05 12.38 4.19
CA TYR A 197 -10.01 12.12 5.18
C TYR A 197 -8.61 12.10 4.54
N LEU A 198 -8.53 12.39 3.25
CA LEU A 198 -7.31 12.50 2.48
C LEU A 198 -7.17 13.93 1.94
N THR A 199 -5.96 14.29 1.54
CA THR A 199 -5.68 15.58 0.91
C THR A 199 -5.52 15.38 -0.59
N ALA A 200 -6.34 16.07 -1.39
CA ALA A 200 -6.20 16.09 -2.84
C ALA A 200 -4.89 16.74 -3.28
N LEU A 201 -4.25 16.18 -4.29
CA LEU A 201 -3.10 16.77 -4.97
C LEU A 201 -3.56 17.65 -6.14
N PRO A 202 -2.82 18.72 -6.45
CA PRO A 202 -3.11 19.63 -7.57
C PRO A 202 -2.96 18.97 -8.94
#